data_AF-A0A837ZNB3-F1
#
_entry.id   AF-A0A837ZNB3-F1
#
_cell.length_a   1.000
_cell.length_b   1.000
_cell.length_c   1.000
_cell.angle_alpha   90.00
_cell.angle_beta   90.00
_cell.angle_gamma   90.00
#
_symmetry.space_group_name_H-M   'P 1'
#
loop_
_entity.id
_entity.type
_entity.pdbx_description
1 polymer ?
#
loop_
_entity_poly.entity_id
_entity_poly.type
_entity_poly.pdbx_seq_one_letter_code
_entity_poly.pdbx_strand_id
1 'polypeptide(L)'
;MAVPSLVGVGVAGADPVPSPPPRPVYPPNRPMPADAPRTDNIGGAKVSSSAPQGEGDGTGPALSAARERGEVTAPMFAHDGIHLSSSWPMHNVVWHLPGEMTLAPAAWTGDGGAVYSSPDVNYLVRPYAGSGADIVITRKSVFSSSTIPFGLRLPEGSHLRQGVNTVLVESDANPGHPASTIATVSIPTAIDANGVPLQVTPRLGPGFPPGQQNVIADLGPANPLAFPVTITIAYRPGELPTTGALNPDWQGMPEGTSPPKIVPNPGDYVSDPDGRYRPASVDPILYRQRHAGGCQGGSNAFTSADGRSADFLAACQKQQMCYDVTPARTSIAACNGILLSDMSIGCMSAFGQTGDDYEACLRAANDQVAWAKANMLPGPLCQPITPSTNTGMLPATGNRYCTT
;
A
#
# COMPACT_ATOMS: atom_id res chain seq x y z
N MET A 1 -34.52 -86.71 40.62
CA MET A 1 -33.17 -86.89 40.04
C MET A 1 -32.49 -85.55 40.04
N ALA A 2 -31.53 -85.42 40.93
CA ALA A 2 -30.75 -84.23 41.23
C ALA A 2 -29.30 -84.70 41.36
N VAL A 3 -28.36 -83.99 40.75
CA VAL A 3 -26.91 -84.09 40.98
C VAL A 3 -26.27 -82.79 40.44
N PRO A 4 -25.07 -82.38 40.91
CA PRO A 4 -24.90 -81.17 41.70
C PRO A 4 -23.63 -80.38 41.27
N SER A 5 -23.02 -79.67 42.22
CA SER A 5 -21.62 -79.20 42.29
C SER A 5 -21.39 -77.75 41.83
N LEU A 6 -21.16 -76.81 42.76
CA LEU A 6 -19.95 -76.56 43.60
C LEU A 6 -18.78 -76.06 42.73
N VAL A 7 -18.01 -75.01 43.01
CA VAL A 7 -17.84 -73.99 44.07
C VAL A 7 -17.02 -72.89 43.39
N GLY A 8 -17.26 -71.62 43.71
CA GLY A 8 -16.40 -70.53 43.24
C GLY A 8 -16.57 -69.30 44.11
N VAL A 9 -15.76 -69.25 45.16
CA VAL A 9 -15.65 -68.21 46.19
C VAL A 9 -15.63 -66.81 45.59
N GLY A 10 -16.59 -65.97 46.01
CA GLY A 10 -16.57 -64.53 45.76
C GLY A 10 -15.45 -63.89 46.57
N VAL A 11 -14.35 -63.56 45.91
CA VAL A 11 -13.32 -62.64 46.43
C VAL A 11 -13.70 -61.24 45.98
N ALA A 12 -13.77 -60.30 46.91
CA ALA A 12 -13.98 -58.88 46.63
C ALA A 12 -12.89 -58.37 45.67
N GLY A 13 -13.31 -58.06 44.43
CA GLY A 13 -12.50 -57.31 43.46
C GLY A 13 -12.86 -55.84 43.56
N ALA A 14 -11.84 -55.01 43.78
CA ALA A 14 -11.96 -53.56 43.87
C ALA A 14 -12.67 -52.95 42.65
N ASP A 15 -13.48 -51.91 42.90
CA ASP A 15 -14.07 -51.06 41.87
C ASP A 15 -12.99 -50.65 40.84
N PRO A 16 -13.23 -50.81 39.52
CA PRO A 16 -12.32 -50.29 38.52
C PRO A 16 -12.34 -48.76 38.59
N VAL A 17 -11.20 -48.20 39.00
CA VAL A 17 -10.91 -46.77 38.99
C VAL A 17 -11.30 -46.19 37.61
N PRO A 18 -12.06 -45.08 37.54
CA PRO A 18 -12.36 -44.44 36.27
C PRO A 18 -11.05 -44.06 35.57
N SER A 19 -10.90 -44.49 34.33
CA SER A 19 -9.76 -44.10 33.50
C SER A 19 -9.74 -42.56 33.38
N PRO A 20 -8.59 -41.89 33.61
CA PRO A 20 -8.52 -40.46 33.45
C PRO A 20 -8.80 -40.08 31.99
N PRO A 21 -9.46 -38.93 31.73
CA PRO A 21 -9.74 -38.49 30.37
C PRO A 21 -8.44 -38.38 29.58
N PRO A 22 -8.44 -38.69 28.27
CA PRO A 22 -7.25 -38.62 27.44
C PRO A 22 -6.68 -37.20 27.50
N ARG A 23 -5.40 -37.08 27.84
CA ARG A 23 -4.69 -35.79 27.82
C ARG A 23 -4.69 -35.27 26.39
N PRO A 24 -4.88 -33.96 26.16
CA PRO A 24 -4.67 -33.37 24.85
C PRO A 24 -3.27 -33.73 24.36
N VAL A 25 -3.18 -34.29 23.15
CA VAL A 25 -1.90 -34.46 22.45
C VAL A 25 -1.45 -33.05 22.06
N TYR A 26 -0.55 -32.48 22.86
CA TYR A 26 0.13 -31.25 22.46
C TYR A 26 0.98 -31.57 21.23
N PRO A 27 1.02 -30.67 20.22
CA PRO A 27 1.98 -30.82 19.12
C PRO A 27 3.40 -30.92 19.71
N PRO A 28 4.31 -31.69 19.08
CA PRO A 28 5.67 -31.85 19.59
C PRO A 28 6.28 -30.48 19.86
N ASN A 29 6.85 -30.31 21.06
CA ASN A 29 7.50 -29.09 21.52
C ASN A 29 8.27 -28.46 20.35
N ARG A 30 7.73 -27.36 19.80
CA ARG A 30 8.60 -26.44 19.08
C ARG A 30 9.66 -26.03 20.11
N PRO A 31 10.97 -26.11 19.79
CA PRO A 31 11.97 -25.54 20.68
C PRO A 31 11.52 -24.12 20.99
N MET A 32 11.30 -23.86 22.28
CA MET A 32 10.98 -22.51 22.73
C MET A 32 12.12 -21.63 22.20
N PRO A 33 11.83 -20.46 21.59
CA PRO A 33 12.88 -19.50 21.31
C PRO A 33 13.68 -19.33 22.60
N ALA A 34 15.00 -19.48 22.53
CA ALA A 34 15.84 -19.28 23.70
C ALA A 34 15.50 -17.91 24.28
N ASP A 35 15.25 -17.84 25.59
CA ASP A 35 15.07 -16.56 26.25
C ASP A 35 16.24 -15.65 25.86
N ALA A 36 15.93 -14.42 25.45
CA ALA A 36 16.97 -13.44 25.16
C ALA A 36 17.89 -13.36 26.39
N PRO A 37 19.22 -13.43 26.22
CA PRO A 37 20.13 -13.36 27.35
C PRO A 37 19.85 -12.09 28.14
N ARG A 38 19.50 -12.23 29.42
CA ARG A 38 19.36 -11.08 30.31
C ARG A 38 20.74 -10.46 30.48
N THR A 39 20.94 -9.29 29.88
CA THR A 39 22.08 -8.42 30.17
C THR A 39 21.87 -7.81 31.55
N ASP A 40 22.34 -8.50 32.59
CA ASP A 40 22.52 -7.89 33.91
C ASP A 40 23.66 -6.86 33.81
N ASN A 41 23.29 -5.60 33.62
CA ASN A 41 24.25 -4.50 33.68
C ASN A 41 24.68 -4.29 35.13
N ILE A 42 25.93 -4.62 35.44
CA ILE A 42 26.56 -4.21 36.69
C ILE A 42 26.69 -2.67 36.66
N GLY A 43 25.93 -2.01 37.53
CA GLY A 43 26.11 -0.58 37.84
C GLY A 43 25.23 0.40 37.06
N GLY A 44 23.92 0.42 37.35
CA GLY A 44 23.10 1.64 37.44
C GLY A 44 22.90 2.57 36.22
N ALA A 45 23.51 2.33 35.06
CA ALA A 45 23.35 3.20 33.89
C ALA A 45 22.17 2.76 33.02
N LYS A 46 21.12 3.60 32.93
CA LYS A 46 20.03 3.41 31.96
C LYS A 46 20.45 3.97 30.60
N VAL A 47 20.65 3.08 29.62
CA VAL A 47 20.75 3.47 28.20
C VAL A 47 19.34 3.45 27.64
N SER A 48 18.83 4.60 27.20
CA SER A 48 17.61 4.67 26.40
C SER A 48 18.01 4.55 24.93
N SER A 49 18.07 3.33 24.40
CA SER A 49 18.23 3.16 22.95
C SER A 49 16.87 3.32 22.27
N SER A 50 16.76 4.30 21.38
CA SER A 50 15.62 4.53 20.48
C SER A 50 15.62 3.56 19.29
N ALA A 51 15.91 2.29 19.54
CA ALA A 51 15.78 1.25 18.54
C ALA A 51 14.28 0.93 18.35
N PRO A 52 13.75 0.99 17.12
CA PRO A 52 12.45 0.43 16.80
C PRO A 52 12.39 -1.03 17.29
N GLN A 53 11.22 -1.50 17.75
CA GLN A 53 11.09 -2.88 18.23
C GLN A 53 11.65 -3.87 17.20
N GLY A 54 12.77 -4.52 17.56
CA GLY A 54 13.45 -5.47 16.67
C GLY A 54 14.97 -5.37 16.62
N GLU A 55 15.63 -4.36 17.21
CA GLU A 55 17.10 -4.36 17.30
C GLU A 55 17.57 -4.81 18.69
N GLY A 56 18.36 -5.88 18.74
CA GLY A 56 19.14 -6.22 19.93
C GLY A 56 20.30 -5.25 20.14
N ASP A 57 21.15 -5.51 21.13
CA ASP A 57 22.35 -4.74 21.51
C ASP A 57 23.46 -4.64 20.43
N GLY A 58 23.13 -4.89 19.16
CA GLY A 58 24.06 -4.79 18.03
C GLY A 58 25.08 -5.92 17.94
N THR A 59 25.01 -6.93 18.80
CA THR A 59 25.98 -8.05 18.83
C THR A 59 25.41 -9.40 18.39
N GLY A 60 24.10 -9.47 18.14
CA GLY A 60 23.43 -10.67 17.62
C GLY A 60 23.50 -10.79 16.09
N PRO A 61 23.33 -12.02 15.53
CA PRO A 61 23.14 -12.21 14.09
C PRO A 61 21.94 -11.37 13.61
N ALA A 62 22.05 -10.79 12.41
CA ALA A 62 21.02 -9.92 11.85
C ALA A 62 19.63 -10.60 11.92
N LEU A 63 18.68 -9.95 12.59
CA LEU A 63 17.32 -10.44 12.73
C LEU A 63 16.62 -10.31 11.36
N SER A 64 16.70 -11.39 10.58
CA SER A 64 16.10 -11.57 9.25
C SER A 64 16.60 -10.62 8.15
N ALA A 65 16.56 -11.10 6.90
CA ALA A 65 16.84 -10.26 5.74
C ALA A 65 15.85 -9.09 5.69
N ALA A 66 16.31 -7.91 5.27
CA ALA A 66 15.46 -6.74 5.05
C ALA A 66 14.26 -7.15 4.18
N ARG A 67 13.05 -7.12 4.76
CA ARG A 67 11.81 -7.39 4.05
C ARG A 67 11.28 -6.07 3.49
N GLU A 68 10.76 -6.15 2.28
CA GLU A 68 10.09 -5.00 1.66
C GLU A 68 8.95 -4.48 2.53
N ARG A 69 8.87 -3.15 2.66
CA ARG A 69 7.78 -2.48 3.35
C ARG A 69 6.58 -2.41 2.41
N GLY A 70 5.58 -3.23 2.69
CA GLY A 70 4.33 -3.25 1.94
C GLY A 70 3.23 -2.39 2.57
N GLU A 71 3.54 -1.54 3.55
CA GLU A 71 2.58 -0.66 4.22
C GLU A 71 3.23 0.69 4.50
N VAL A 72 2.40 1.74 4.54
CA VAL A 72 2.83 3.05 5.02
C VAL A 72 3.17 2.95 6.50
N THR A 73 4.35 3.41 6.89
CA THR A 73 4.74 3.47 8.30
C THR A 73 4.82 4.92 8.76
N ALA A 74 3.88 5.33 9.61
CA ALA A 74 3.93 6.61 10.31
C ALA A 74 4.64 6.42 11.69
N PRO A 75 5.83 7.01 11.91
CA PRO A 75 6.57 6.84 13.16
C PRO A 75 5.98 7.68 14.31
N MET A 76 6.26 7.32 15.57
CA MET A 76 5.83 8.10 16.75
C MET A 76 6.20 9.59 16.65
N PHE A 77 7.40 9.88 16.16
CA PHE A 77 7.90 11.24 15.98
C PHE A 77 8.14 11.50 14.49
N ALA A 78 7.65 12.65 14.00
CA ALA A 78 7.71 12.99 12.58
C ALA A 78 9.14 12.99 12.00
N HIS A 79 10.14 13.32 12.83
CA HIS A 79 11.54 13.42 12.41
C HIS A 79 12.16 12.09 11.97
N ASP A 80 11.54 10.96 12.32
CA ASP A 80 11.97 9.65 11.82
C ASP A 80 11.54 9.41 10.36
N GLY A 81 10.64 10.26 9.84
CA GLY A 81 10.15 10.23 8.47
C GLY A 81 9.05 9.20 8.23
N ILE A 82 8.08 9.54 7.38
CA ILE A 82 6.98 8.65 6.99
C ILE A 82 7.49 7.73 5.89
N HIS A 83 7.48 6.42 6.12
CA HIS A 83 7.98 5.46 5.13
C HIS A 83 6.87 5.02 4.17
N LEU A 84 7.17 5.11 2.88
CA LEU A 84 6.26 4.79 1.78
C LEU A 84 6.96 3.80 0.85
N SER A 85 6.22 2.83 0.32
CA SER A 85 6.75 1.95 -0.71
C SER A 85 6.76 2.66 -2.07
N SER A 86 7.46 2.11 -3.05
CA SER A 86 7.32 2.50 -4.46
C SER A 86 6.86 1.31 -5.30
N SER A 87 6.59 1.51 -6.59
CA SER A 87 6.39 0.40 -7.53
C SER A 87 7.71 -0.27 -7.93
N TRP A 88 8.86 0.25 -7.49
CA TRP A 88 10.17 -0.37 -7.66
C TRP A 88 10.49 -1.24 -6.43
N PRO A 89 10.51 -2.58 -6.56
CA PRO A 89 10.65 -3.47 -5.42
C PRO A 89 11.87 -3.13 -4.57
N MET A 90 11.71 -3.20 -3.25
CA MET A 90 12.75 -2.90 -2.25
C MET A 90 13.23 -1.44 -2.17
N HIS A 91 12.70 -0.54 -3.01
CA HIS A 91 13.06 0.88 -3.01
C HIS A 91 11.92 1.69 -2.37
N ASN A 92 12.20 2.30 -1.22
CA ASN A 92 11.23 3.05 -0.44
C ASN A 92 11.51 4.56 -0.54
N VAL A 93 10.45 5.36 -0.42
CA VAL A 93 10.53 6.81 -0.27
C VAL A 93 10.28 7.13 1.20
N VAL A 94 11.02 8.11 1.74
CA VAL A 94 10.73 8.65 3.08
C VAL A 94 10.28 10.09 2.95
N TRP A 95 9.08 10.37 3.45
CA TRP A 95 8.47 11.69 3.44
C TRP A 95 8.64 12.37 4.79
N HIS A 96 9.40 13.46 4.79
CA HIS A 96 9.65 14.34 5.92
C HIS A 96 8.67 15.52 5.95
N LEU A 97 8.13 15.78 7.14
CA LEU A 97 7.16 16.85 7.35
C LEU A 97 7.89 18.18 7.65
N PRO A 98 7.36 19.32 7.19
CA PRO A 98 7.93 20.61 7.52
C PRO A 98 7.90 20.87 9.04
N GLY A 99 9.06 21.27 9.59
CA GLY A 99 9.19 21.54 11.02
C GLY A 99 9.07 20.30 11.91
N GLU A 100 9.32 19.10 11.38
CA GLU A 100 9.15 17.80 12.05
C GLU A 100 9.72 17.69 13.47
N MET A 101 10.82 18.39 13.77
CA MET A 101 11.45 18.43 15.11
C MET A 101 10.59 19.12 16.17
N THR A 102 9.62 19.94 15.76
CA THR A 102 8.76 20.74 16.65
C THR A 102 7.34 20.18 16.77
N LEU A 103 7.03 19.13 16.02
CA LEU A 103 5.72 18.51 16.03
C LEU A 103 5.55 17.64 17.28
N ALA A 104 4.33 17.62 17.82
CA ALA A 104 3.97 16.72 18.89
C ALA A 104 4.14 15.25 18.45
N PRO A 105 4.40 14.32 19.41
CA PRO A 105 4.30 12.90 19.17
C PRO A 105 2.91 12.60 18.64
N ALA A 106 2.81 11.68 17.71
CA ALA A 106 1.61 11.66 16.92
C ALA A 106 0.47 10.83 17.48
N ALA A 107 -0.72 11.33 17.15
CA ALA A 107 -1.98 10.80 17.62
C ALA A 107 -2.52 9.85 16.56
N TRP A 108 -2.51 8.55 16.86
CA TRP A 108 -2.93 7.51 15.92
C TRP A 108 -4.43 7.53 15.71
N THR A 109 -4.82 7.43 14.46
CA THR A 109 -6.22 7.35 14.05
C THR A 109 -6.63 5.88 13.94
N GLY A 110 -7.93 5.60 14.04
CA GLY A 110 -8.45 4.22 14.03
C GLY A 110 -8.25 3.47 12.71
N ASP A 111 -7.95 4.18 11.63
CA ASP A 111 -7.67 3.68 10.28
C ASP A 111 -6.15 3.47 10.03
N GLY A 112 -5.32 3.53 11.07
CA GLY A 112 -3.87 3.31 10.97
C GLY A 112 -3.07 4.54 10.54
N GLY A 113 -3.72 5.70 10.42
CA GLY A 113 -3.10 6.99 10.18
C GLY A 113 -2.56 7.67 11.42
N ALA A 114 -2.06 8.88 11.23
CA ALA A 114 -1.32 9.63 12.22
C ALA A 114 -1.53 11.14 12.10
N VAL A 115 -1.78 11.81 13.22
CA VAL A 115 -1.81 13.28 13.28
C VAL A 115 -0.59 13.81 14.03
N TYR A 116 0.26 14.57 13.32
CA TYR A 116 1.37 15.33 13.89
C TYR A 116 0.96 16.80 14.01
N SER A 117 0.94 17.34 15.22
CA SER A 117 0.36 18.66 15.49
C SER A 117 1.38 19.65 16.03
N SER A 118 1.22 20.92 15.65
CA SER A 118 1.81 22.08 16.31
C SER A 118 0.72 23.11 16.61
N PRO A 119 1.03 24.23 17.29
CA PRO A 119 0.07 25.32 17.49
C PRO A 119 -0.50 25.89 16.18
N ASP A 120 0.28 25.89 15.10
CA ASP A 120 -0.06 26.56 13.84
C ASP A 120 -0.53 25.61 12.73
N VAL A 121 -0.16 24.33 12.78
CA VAL A 121 -0.48 23.37 11.72
C VAL A 121 -0.77 21.98 12.27
N ASN A 122 -1.64 21.24 11.59
CA ASN A 122 -1.77 19.79 11.75
C ASN A 122 -1.38 19.10 10.44
N TYR A 123 -0.64 18.00 10.53
CA TYR A 123 -0.41 17.08 9.43
C TYR A 123 -1.08 15.76 9.75
N LEU A 124 -2.13 15.43 9.01
CA LEU A 124 -2.77 14.12 9.03
C LEU A 124 -2.17 13.27 7.90
N VAL A 125 -1.55 12.16 8.26
CA VAL A 125 -1.12 11.11 7.33
C VAL A 125 -2.22 10.06 7.27
N ARG A 126 -2.83 9.90 6.10
CA ARG A 126 -3.89 8.94 5.82
C ARG A 126 -3.35 7.84 4.91
N PRO A 127 -2.97 6.68 5.45
CA PRO A 127 -2.41 5.60 4.67
C PRO A 127 -3.47 4.82 3.91
N TYR A 128 -3.05 4.17 2.82
CA TYR A 128 -3.86 3.27 2.04
C TYR A 128 -3.25 1.87 1.99
N ALA A 129 -4.10 0.87 1.80
CA ALA A 129 -3.72 -0.52 1.68
C ALA A 129 -2.70 -0.76 0.56
N GLY A 130 -2.67 0.03 -0.51
CA GLY A 130 -1.64 -0.06 -1.55
C GLY A 130 -0.33 0.66 -1.23
N SER A 131 -0.03 0.95 0.04
CA SER A 131 1.18 1.69 0.44
C SER A 131 1.28 3.13 -0.09
N GLY A 132 0.20 3.67 -0.64
CA GLY A 132 0.03 5.10 -0.89
C GLY A 132 -0.43 5.83 0.37
N ALA A 133 -0.31 7.15 0.38
CA ALA A 133 -0.80 7.98 1.49
C ALA A 133 -1.31 9.32 0.97
N ASP A 134 -2.28 9.89 1.67
CA ASP A 134 -2.60 11.31 1.56
C ASP A 134 -2.05 12.03 2.78
N ILE A 135 -1.45 13.20 2.56
CA ILE A 135 -1.08 14.13 3.63
C ILE A 135 -2.04 15.31 3.56
N VAL A 136 -2.87 15.42 4.60
CA VAL A 136 -3.81 16.52 4.77
C VAL A 136 -3.23 17.49 5.79
N ILE A 137 -2.97 18.71 5.35
CA ILE A 137 -2.37 19.78 6.13
C ILE A 137 -3.48 20.76 6.50
N THR A 138 -3.73 20.94 7.80
CA THR A 138 -4.63 21.99 8.27
C THR A 138 -3.80 23.12 8.85
N ARG A 139 -3.71 24.22 8.10
CA ARG A 139 -3.16 25.49 8.60
C ARG A 139 -4.19 26.17 9.47
N LYS A 140 -3.87 26.38 10.75
CA LYS A 140 -4.80 26.92 11.75
C LYS A 140 -4.81 28.44 11.79
N SER A 141 -3.71 29.08 11.39
CA SER A 141 -3.50 30.52 11.56
C SER A 141 -2.70 31.12 10.41
N VAL A 142 -2.83 32.45 10.24
CA VAL A 142 -2.03 33.26 9.30
C VAL A 142 -0.52 33.23 9.58
N PHE A 143 -0.11 32.81 10.78
CA PHE A 143 1.29 32.72 11.18
C PHE A 143 1.97 31.45 10.66
N SER A 144 1.21 30.45 10.23
CA SER A 144 1.77 29.30 9.51
C SER A 144 2.32 29.74 8.14
N SER A 145 3.42 29.12 7.68
CA SER A 145 4.02 29.46 6.39
C SER A 145 3.05 29.26 5.21
N SER A 146 3.07 30.17 4.23
CA SER A 146 2.38 30.00 2.94
C SER A 146 3.21 29.21 1.93
N THR A 147 4.51 29.03 2.18
CA THR A 147 5.41 28.19 1.40
C THR A 147 5.81 26.98 2.24
N ILE A 148 5.42 25.78 1.81
CA ILE A 148 5.50 24.56 2.60
C ILE A 148 6.43 23.57 1.89
N PRO A 149 7.69 23.41 2.35
CA PRO A 149 8.64 22.48 1.75
C PRO A 149 8.51 21.09 2.37
N PHE A 150 8.04 20.14 1.57
CA PHE A 150 7.99 18.72 1.93
C PHE A 150 9.25 18.03 1.48
N GLY A 151 9.97 17.41 2.42
CA GLY A 151 11.20 16.71 2.13
C GLY A 151 10.95 15.27 1.69
N LEU A 152 11.43 14.88 0.52
CA LEU A 152 11.40 13.50 0.03
C LEU A 152 12.82 12.97 -0.01
N ARG A 153 13.12 12.00 0.86
CA ARG A 153 14.34 11.21 0.74
C ARG A 153 14.06 10.08 -0.22
N LEU A 154 14.73 10.13 -1.37
CA LEU A 154 14.51 9.21 -2.46
C LEU A 154 15.41 7.98 -2.34
N PRO A 155 15.02 6.84 -2.93
CA PRO A 155 15.92 5.71 -3.07
C PRO A 155 17.15 6.07 -3.92
N GLU A 156 18.24 5.34 -3.73
CA GLU A 156 19.44 5.50 -4.56
C GLU A 156 19.12 5.22 -6.04
N GLY A 157 19.73 5.99 -6.94
CA GLY A 157 19.46 5.88 -8.37
C GLY A 157 18.09 6.39 -8.76
N SER A 158 17.59 7.46 -8.12
CA SER A 158 16.33 8.09 -8.46
C SER A 158 16.34 9.61 -8.25
N HIS A 159 15.41 10.31 -8.90
CA HIS A 159 15.26 11.76 -8.84
C HIS A 159 13.78 12.20 -8.92
N LEU A 160 13.50 13.45 -8.50
CA LEU A 160 12.21 14.08 -8.79
C LEU A 160 12.25 14.74 -10.16
N ARG A 161 11.16 14.58 -10.91
CA ARG A 161 10.91 15.33 -12.14
C ARG A 161 9.53 15.96 -12.09
N GLN A 162 9.43 17.19 -12.57
CA GLN A 162 8.11 17.80 -12.77
C GLN A 162 7.43 17.16 -13.98
N GLY A 163 6.24 16.58 -13.76
CA GLY A 163 5.34 16.09 -14.80
C GLY A 163 4.28 17.13 -15.15
N VAL A 164 3.35 16.75 -16.03
CA VAL A 164 2.14 17.54 -16.29
C VAL A 164 1.19 17.32 -15.12
N ASN A 165 0.88 18.34 -14.33
CA ASN A 165 -0.03 18.25 -13.18
C ASN A 165 0.36 17.25 -12.06
N THR A 166 1.63 16.87 -11.94
CA THR A 166 2.16 15.99 -10.88
C THR A 166 3.68 16.17 -10.74
N VAL A 167 4.23 15.71 -9.62
CA VAL A 167 5.65 15.43 -9.47
C VAL A 167 5.86 13.92 -9.58
N LEU A 168 6.84 13.51 -10.38
CA LEU A 168 7.19 12.12 -10.61
C LEU A 168 8.44 11.79 -9.81
N VAL A 169 8.43 10.65 -9.13
CA VAL A 169 9.62 9.99 -8.62
C VAL A 169 10.06 9.01 -9.70
N GLU A 170 11.25 9.19 -10.27
CA GLU A 170 11.74 8.37 -11.38
C GLU A 170 13.06 7.70 -11.02
N SER A 171 13.23 6.46 -11.47
CA SER A 171 14.56 5.84 -11.49
C SER A 171 15.49 6.58 -12.46
N ASP A 172 16.78 6.54 -12.17
CA ASP A 172 17.80 7.07 -13.05
C ASP A 172 17.97 6.16 -14.27
N ALA A 173 18.16 6.77 -15.44
CA ALA A 173 18.43 6.04 -16.66
C ALA A 173 19.81 5.36 -16.60
N ASN A 174 19.90 4.14 -17.13
CA ASN A 174 21.16 3.43 -17.32
C ASN A 174 21.19 2.76 -18.71
N PRO A 175 22.35 2.29 -19.21
CA PRO A 175 22.45 1.74 -20.56
C PRO A 175 21.46 0.60 -20.80
N GLY A 176 20.51 0.81 -21.73
CA GLY A 176 19.47 -0.16 -22.07
C GLY A 176 18.19 -0.08 -21.23
N HIS A 177 18.15 0.74 -20.17
CA HIS A 177 16.95 0.99 -19.37
C HIS A 177 16.71 2.50 -19.20
N PRO A 178 15.70 3.07 -19.90
CA PRO A 178 15.33 4.46 -19.69
C PRO A 178 14.80 4.66 -18.26
N ALA A 179 14.85 5.90 -17.79
CA ALA A 179 14.19 6.31 -16.55
C ALA A 179 12.71 5.91 -16.56
N SER A 180 12.22 5.38 -15.44
CA SER A 180 10.84 4.96 -15.28
C SER A 180 10.24 5.55 -14.02
N THR A 181 9.00 6.01 -14.08
CA THR A 181 8.26 6.46 -12.90
C THR A 181 8.05 5.28 -11.94
N ILE A 182 8.40 5.50 -10.66
CA ILE A 182 8.26 4.50 -9.58
C ILE A 182 7.26 4.93 -8.50
N ALA A 183 6.93 6.21 -8.47
CA ALA A 183 5.87 6.79 -7.66
C ALA A 183 5.52 8.18 -8.16
N THR A 184 4.42 8.71 -7.66
CA THR A 184 3.91 10.03 -8.01
C THR A 184 3.51 10.79 -6.75
N VAL A 185 3.61 12.12 -6.84
CA VAL A 185 3.09 13.06 -5.86
C VAL A 185 2.15 14.01 -6.59
N SER A 186 0.91 14.14 -6.13
CA SER A 186 -0.05 15.05 -6.73
C SER A 186 0.43 16.49 -6.60
N ILE A 187 -0.06 17.38 -7.48
CA ILE A 187 -0.04 18.80 -7.14
C ILE A 187 -0.91 18.99 -5.89
N PRO A 188 -0.45 19.77 -4.90
CA PRO A 188 -1.27 20.07 -3.73
C PRO A 188 -2.54 20.80 -4.15
N THR A 189 -3.68 20.38 -3.63
CA THR A 189 -4.93 21.15 -3.71
C THR A 189 -5.14 21.87 -2.40
N ALA A 190 -5.66 23.10 -2.41
CA ALA A 190 -5.97 23.83 -1.20
C ALA A 190 -7.38 24.39 -1.21
N ILE A 191 -8.02 24.42 -0.04
CA ILE A 191 -9.33 25.04 0.18
C ILE A 191 -9.28 25.91 1.44
N ASP A 192 -10.04 27.00 1.44
CA ASP A 192 -10.21 27.86 2.60
C ASP A 192 -11.28 27.34 3.58
N ALA A 193 -11.52 28.10 4.66
CA ALA A 193 -12.52 27.80 5.68
C ALA A 193 -13.96 27.63 5.15
N ASN A 194 -14.26 28.23 4.00
CA ASN A 194 -15.56 28.18 3.35
C ASN A 194 -15.62 27.11 2.24
N GLY A 195 -14.55 26.33 2.07
CA GLY A 195 -14.43 25.33 1.02
C GLY A 195 -14.10 25.91 -0.36
N VAL A 196 -13.68 27.17 -0.44
CA VAL A 196 -13.31 27.81 -1.72
C VAL A 196 -11.91 27.36 -2.12
N PRO A 197 -11.71 26.85 -3.37
CA PRO A 197 -10.39 26.47 -3.86
C PRO A 197 -9.38 27.62 -3.85
N LEU A 198 -8.16 27.33 -3.41
CA LEU A 198 -7.02 28.22 -3.42
C LEU A 198 -5.98 27.70 -4.42
N GLN A 199 -5.45 28.61 -5.23
CA GLN A 199 -4.38 28.28 -6.18
C GLN A 199 -3.11 27.85 -5.44
N VAL A 200 -2.53 26.72 -5.83
CA VAL A 200 -1.24 26.26 -5.33
C VAL A 200 -0.24 26.14 -6.48
N THR A 201 0.92 26.77 -6.32
CA THR A 201 2.03 26.63 -7.27
C THR A 201 3.01 25.59 -6.75
N PRO A 202 3.12 24.39 -7.37
CA PRO A 202 4.12 23.41 -7.00
C PRO A 202 5.50 23.85 -7.51
N ARG A 203 6.54 23.65 -6.71
CA ARG A 203 7.94 23.82 -7.13
C ARG A 203 8.79 22.66 -6.64
N LEU A 204 9.86 22.38 -7.36
CA LEU A 204 10.92 21.48 -6.90
C LEU A 204 12.11 22.30 -6.42
N GLY A 205 12.73 21.87 -5.33
CA GLY A 205 13.92 22.51 -4.78
C GLY A 205 14.85 21.52 -4.09
N PRO A 206 16.09 21.93 -3.78
CA PRO A 206 16.99 21.12 -2.98
C PRO A 206 16.37 20.87 -1.59
N GLY A 207 16.47 19.63 -1.10
CA GLY A 207 16.08 19.25 0.26
C GLY A 207 17.25 19.30 1.24
N PHE A 208 16.95 19.13 2.52
CA PHE A 208 17.94 18.99 3.59
C PHE A 208 17.47 17.92 4.58
N PRO A 209 18.25 16.86 4.84
CA PRO A 209 19.70 16.69 4.60
C PRO A 209 20.09 16.30 3.15
N PRO A 210 21.39 16.26 2.79
CA PRO A 210 21.85 15.82 1.46
C PRO A 210 21.26 14.47 1.04
N GLY A 211 20.77 14.37 -0.20
CA GLY A 211 20.02 13.21 -0.70
C GLY A 211 18.49 13.34 -0.58
N GLN A 212 18.01 14.43 0.00
CA GLN A 212 16.60 14.81 0.00
C GLN A 212 16.30 15.82 -1.12
N GLN A 213 15.10 15.74 -1.68
CA GLN A 213 14.54 16.73 -2.61
C GLN A 213 13.21 17.25 -2.08
N ASN A 214 12.93 18.53 -2.30
CA ASN A 214 11.71 19.15 -1.77
C ASN A 214 10.62 19.26 -2.83
N VAL A 215 9.40 18.85 -2.46
CA VAL A 215 8.16 19.28 -3.13
C VAL A 215 7.62 20.48 -2.35
N ILE A 216 7.58 21.64 -2.99
CA ILE A 216 7.20 22.89 -2.35
C ILE A 216 5.78 23.24 -2.79
N ALA A 217 4.87 23.36 -1.82
CA ALA A 217 3.54 23.91 -2.01
C ALA A 217 3.56 25.41 -1.70
N ASP A 218 3.26 26.26 -2.68
CA ASP A 218 3.18 27.71 -2.48
C ASP A 218 1.76 28.22 -2.72
N LEU A 219 1.16 28.76 -1.66
CA LEU A 219 -0.20 29.33 -1.66
C LEU A 219 -0.23 30.81 -2.06
N GLY A 220 0.92 31.42 -2.31
CA GLY A 220 1.03 32.85 -2.57
C GLY A 220 0.79 33.70 -1.32
N PRO A 221 0.39 34.97 -1.47
CA PRO A 221 0.16 35.88 -0.35
C PRO A 221 -0.90 35.33 0.61
N ALA A 222 -0.61 35.35 1.92
CA ALA A 222 -1.54 34.87 2.92
C ALA A 222 -2.81 35.74 2.98
N ASN A 223 -3.98 35.15 2.71
CA ASN A 223 -5.27 35.77 2.98
C ASN A 223 -5.65 35.51 4.46
N PRO A 224 -5.71 36.53 5.33
CA PRO A 224 -5.99 36.34 6.75
C PRO A 224 -7.41 35.80 7.03
N LEU A 225 -8.33 35.89 6.06
CA LEU A 225 -9.70 35.39 6.19
C LEU A 225 -9.88 33.96 5.68
N ALA A 226 -8.85 33.35 5.10
CA ALA A 226 -8.94 32.01 4.51
C ALA A 226 -8.81 30.87 5.54
N PHE A 227 -8.50 31.18 6.81
CA PHE A 227 -8.16 30.17 7.80
C PHE A 227 -9.39 29.57 8.51
N PRO A 228 -9.39 28.25 8.78
CA PRO A 228 -8.31 27.30 8.47
C PRO A 228 -8.21 26.98 6.97
N VAL A 229 -6.98 26.82 6.49
CA VAL A 229 -6.71 26.37 5.11
C VAL A 229 -6.37 24.88 5.16
N THR A 230 -7.09 24.07 4.39
CA THR A 230 -6.80 22.64 4.24
C THR A 230 -6.09 22.42 2.91
N ILE A 231 -4.94 21.74 2.95
CA ILE A 231 -4.13 21.41 1.78
C ILE A 231 -4.00 19.89 1.73
N THR A 232 -4.20 19.28 0.57
CA THR A 232 -4.08 17.83 0.39
C THR A 232 -3.02 17.53 -0.64
N ILE A 233 -2.11 16.61 -0.29
CA ILE A 233 -1.11 16.07 -1.21
C ILE A 233 -1.20 14.55 -1.18
N ALA A 234 -1.36 13.93 -2.33
CA ALA A 234 -1.43 12.48 -2.47
C ALA A 234 -0.10 11.92 -2.96
N TYR A 235 0.37 10.84 -2.33
CA TYR A 235 1.44 9.99 -2.82
C TYR A 235 0.87 8.65 -3.27
N ARG A 236 1.24 8.20 -4.47
CA ARG A 236 0.83 6.90 -5.01
C ARG A 236 2.04 6.14 -5.58
N PRO A 237 2.26 4.88 -5.15
CA PRO A 237 3.36 4.05 -5.65
C PRO A 237 2.99 3.36 -6.96
N GLY A 238 3.01 4.11 -8.06
CA GLY A 238 2.70 3.59 -9.39
C GLY A 238 3.52 4.23 -10.51
N GLU A 239 3.43 3.61 -11.68
CA GLU A 239 4.24 3.94 -12.86
C GLU A 239 3.54 4.94 -13.79
N LEU A 240 2.22 5.04 -13.68
CA LEU A 240 1.45 6.02 -14.43
C LEU A 240 1.39 7.32 -13.61
N PRO A 241 1.63 8.48 -14.24
CA PRO A 241 1.38 9.77 -13.62
C PRO A 241 -0.04 9.77 -13.01
N THR A 242 -0.17 10.02 -11.71
CA THR A 242 -1.48 10.04 -11.03
C THR A 242 -2.26 11.32 -11.35
N THR A 243 -2.14 11.81 -12.57
CA THR A 243 -2.68 13.08 -13.03
C THR A 243 -4.06 12.85 -13.61
N GLY A 244 -4.91 12.00 -13.01
CA GLY A 244 -6.30 11.87 -13.46
C GLY A 244 -6.98 13.25 -13.63
N ALA A 245 -6.44 14.27 -12.95
CA ALA A 245 -6.57 15.68 -13.26
C ALA A 245 -6.04 16.12 -14.63
N LEU A 246 -6.98 16.43 -15.53
CA LEU A 246 -6.69 16.95 -16.87
C LEU A 246 -6.13 18.39 -16.86
N ASN A 247 -6.36 19.15 -15.79
CA ASN A 247 -5.86 20.50 -15.57
C ASN A 247 -5.58 20.75 -14.07
N PRO A 248 -4.89 21.85 -13.71
CA PRO A 248 -4.85 22.31 -12.32
C PRO A 248 -6.27 22.53 -11.77
N ASP A 249 -6.51 22.18 -10.50
CA ASP A 249 -7.80 22.29 -9.80
C ASP A 249 -8.95 21.50 -10.45
N TRP A 250 -8.64 20.37 -11.07
CA TRP A 250 -9.60 19.49 -11.72
C TRP A 250 -10.76 19.09 -10.79
N GLN A 251 -11.98 19.51 -11.15
CA GLN A 251 -13.22 19.26 -10.41
C GLN A 251 -13.94 17.97 -10.82
N GLY A 252 -13.34 17.18 -11.72
CA GLY A 252 -13.95 15.98 -12.26
C GLY A 252 -14.72 16.21 -13.54
N MET A 253 -15.24 15.12 -14.09
CA MET A 253 -16.09 15.14 -15.27
C MET A 253 -17.45 15.78 -14.93
N PRO A 254 -18.14 16.38 -15.92
CA PRO A 254 -19.54 16.71 -15.78
C PRO A 254 -20.41 15.48 -15.50
N GLU A 255 -21.57 15.69 -14.88
CA GLU A 255 -22.55 14.62 -14.64
C GLU A 255 -22.91 13.86 -15.92
N GLY A 256 -23.13 12.55 -15.80
CA GLY A 256 -23.43 11.67 -16.94
C GLY A 256 -22.31 11.50 -17.98
N THR A 257 -21.12 12.06 -17.76
CA THR A 257 -19.98 11.94 -18.68
C THR A 257 -19.02 10.84 -18.22
N SER A 258 -18.55 10.02 -19.15
CA SER A 258 -17.49 9.04 -18.87
C SER A 258 -16.11 9.68 -18.91
N PRO A 259 -15.22 9.39 -17.94
CA PRO A 259 -13.86 9.89 -17.97
C PRO A 259 -13.05 9.25 -19.13
N PRO A 260 -11.96 9.90 -19.57
CA PRO A 260 -11.04 9.31 -20.52
C PRO A 260 -10.39 8.09 -19.89
N LYS A 261 -10.13 7.08 -20.73
CA LYS A 261 -9.42 5.88 -20.28
C LYS A 261 -7.93 6.16 -20.20
N ILE A 262 -7.45 6.51 -19.01
CA ILE A 262 -6.04 6.80 -18.75
C ILE A 262 -5.23 5.52 -18.51
N VAL A 263 -5.80 4.57 -17.74
CA VAL A 263 -5.17 3.27 -17.50
C VAL A 263 -5.52 2.35 -18.69
N PRO A 264 -4.54 1.98 -19.53
CA PRO A 264 -4.79 1.15 -20.70
C PRO A 264 -5.18 -0.27 -20.28
N ASN A 265 -6.06 -0.91 -21.04
CA ASN A 265 -6.31 -2.33 -20.85
C ASN A 265 -5.04 -3.12 -21.21
N PRO A 266 -4.62 -4.09 -20.38
CA PRO A 266 -3.57 -5.01 -20.76
C PRO A 266 -4.01 -5.84 -21.97
N GLY A 267 -3.32 -5.67 -23.10
CA GLY A 267 -3.70 -6.29 -24.37
C GLY A 267 -3.49 -7.81 -24.41
N ASP A 268 -2.68 -8.35 -23.52
CA ASP A 268 -2.34 -9.76 -23.39
C ASP A 268 -2.95 -10.44 -22.16
N TYR A 269 -3.86 -9.75 -21.46
CA TYR A 269 -4.61 -10.37 -20.36
C TYR A 269 -5.55 -11.45 -20.89
N VAL A 270 -5.48 -12.63 -20.31
CA VAL A 270 -6.40 -13.74 -20.63
C VAL A 270 -7.53 -13.79 -19.61
N SER A 271 -8.77 -13.65 -20.08
CA SER A 271 -9.96 -13.97 -19.28
C SER A 271 -10.42 -15.39 -19.57
N ASP A 272 -10.46 -16.22 -18.53
CA ASP A 272 -10.89 -17.62 -18.56
C ASP A 272 -11.55 -17.99 -17.21
N PRO A 273 -12.72 -17.40 -16.89
CA PRO A 273 -13.39 -17.61 -15.60
C PRO A 273 -13.81 -19.06 -15.37
N ASP A 274 -14.10 -19.80 -16.45
CA ASP A 274 -14.46 -21.22 -16.41
C ASP A 274 -13.24 -22.14 -16.24
N GLY A 275 -12.02 -21.60 -16.36
CA GLY A 275 -10.78 -22.37 -16.25
C GLY A 275 -10.58 -23.36 -17.39
N ARG A 276 -11.15 -23.11 -18.56
CA ARG A 276 -11.12 -24.00 -19.74
C ARG A 276 -9.70 -24.26 -20.23
N TYR A 277 -8.82 -23.28 -20.09
CA TYR A 277 -7.43 -23.33 -20.56
C TYR A 277 -6.42 -23.51 -19.41
N ARG A 278 -6.90 -23.79 -18.19
CA ARG A 278 -6.05 -24.04 -17.03
C ARG A 278 -5.22 -25.31 -17.23
N PRO A 279 -3.88 -25.26 -17.11
CA PRO A 279 -3.07 -26.48 -17.05
C PRO A 279 -3.37 -27.29 -15.79
N ALA A 280 -3.30 -28.62 -15.88
CA ALA A 280 -3.58 -29.51 -14.75
C ALA A 280 -2.62 -29.32 -13.57
N SER A 281 -1.40 -28.83 -13.83
CA SER A 281 -0.37 -28.55 -12.82
C SER A 281 -0.57 -27.25 -12.06
N VAL A 282 -1.47 -26.38 -12.51
CA VAL A 282 -1.72 -25.08 -11.88
C VAL A 282 -2.89 -25.19 -10.91
N ASP A 283 -2.69 -24.63 -9.70
CA ASP A 283 -3.72 -24.58 -8.67
C ASP A 283 -4.98 -23.86 -9.19
N PRO A 284 -6.18 -24.47 -9.05
CA PRO A 284 -7.42 -23.91 -9.59
C PRO A 284 -7.85 -22.60 -8.93
N ILE A 285 -7.49 -22.37 -7.66
CA ILE A 285 -7.82 -21.13 -6.96
C ILE A 285 -6.93 -20.01 -7.46
N LEU A 286 -5.62 -20.24 -7.51
CA LEU A 286 -4.65 -19.29 -8.06
C LEU A 286 -5.01 -18.89 -9.49
N TYR A 287 -5.26 -19.87 -10.37
CA TYR A 287 -5.62 -19.61 -11.77
C TYR A 287 -6.90 -18.76 -11.88
N ARG A 288 -7.96 -19.13 -11.14
CA ARG A 288 -9.22 -18.38 -11.20
C ARG A 288 -9.03 -16.93 -10.75
N GLN A 289 -8.23 -16.69 -9.71
CA GLN A 289 -7.94 -15.33 -9.25
C GLN A 289 -7.20 -14.48 -10.29
N ARG A 290 -6.42 -15.10 -11.20
CA ARG A 290 -5.64 -14.43 -12.24
C ARG A 290 -6.37 -14.22 -13.55
N HIS A 291 -7.35 -15.06 -13.85
CA HIS A 291 -8.04 -15.08 -15.13
C HIS A 291 -9.56 -14.85 -15.03
N ALA A 292 -10.04 -14.36 -13.88
CA ALA A 292 -11.46 -14.09 -13.67
C ALA A 292 -12.06 -13.05 -14.63
N GLY A 293 -11.25 -12.22 -15.29
CA GLY A 293 -11.74 -11.16 -16.17
C GLY A 293 -12.28 -9.93 -15.44
N GLY A 294 -12.10 -9.84 -14.12
CA GLY A 294 -12.60 -8.75 -13.29
C GLY A 294 -11.86 -8.58 -11.97
N CYS A 295 -12.21 -7.53 -11.24
CA CYS A 295 -11.73 -7.27 -9.89
C CYS A 295 -12.21 -8.36 -8.94
N GLN A 296 -11.29 -8.88 -8.13
CA GLN A 296 -11.60 -9.94 -7.18
C GLN A 296 -12.17 -9.40 -5.86
N GLY A 297 -11.82 -8.16 -5.49
CA GLY A 297 -12.25 -7.53 -4.25
C GLY A 297 -13.63 -6.87 -4.31
N GLY A 298 -14.33 -6.92 -5.44
CA GLY A 298 -15.64 -6.30 -5.60
C GLY A 298 -15.94 -5.86 -7.04
N SER A 299 -16.62 -4.73 -7.21
CA SER A 299 -17.03 -4.23 -8.52
C SER A 299 -15.86 -3.82 -9.42
N ASN A 300 -16.06 -3.94 -10.73
CA ASN A 300 -15.12 -3.48 -11.76
C ASN A 300 -15.11 -1.95 -11.93
N ALA A 301 -15.99 -1.23 -11.24
CA ALA A 301 -16.09 0.21 -11.32
C ALA A 301 -16.71 0.77 -10.03
N PHE A 302 -16.43 2.03 -9.76
CA PHE A 302 -17.19 2.83 -8.80
C PHE A 302 -18.10 3.78 -9.58
N THR A 303 -19.38 3.85 -9.23
CA THR A 303 -20.37 4.74 -9.89
C THR A 303 -21.07 5.57 -8.85
N SER A 304 -21.05 6.90 -9.03
CA SER A 304 -21.75 7.86 -8.19
C SER A 304 -23.25 7.92 -8.51
N ALA A 305 -24.02 8.59 -7.65
CA ALA A 305 -25.45 8.77 -7.85
C ALA A 305 -25.80 9.59 -9.11
N ASP A 306 -24.90 10.47 -9.54
CA ASP A 306 -25.04 11.32 -10.74
C ASP A 306 -24.59 10.65 -12.05
N GLY A 307 -24.26 9.35 -12.00
CA GLY A 307 -23.91 8.54 -13.17
C GLY A 307 -22.47 8.66 -13.66
N ARG A 308 -21.62 9.49 -13.02
CA ARG A 308 -20.17 9.44 -13.26
C ARG A 308 -19.60 8.10 -12.76
N SER A 309 -18.59 7.59 -13.43
CA SER A 309 -18.04 6.27 -13.13
C SER A 309 -16.54 6.21 -13.33
N ALA A 310 -15.84 5.55 -12.41
CA ALA A 310 -14.42 5.22 -12.51
C ALA A 310 -14.26 3.72 -12.80
N ASP A 311 -13.65 3.38 -13.94
CA ASP A 311 -13.35 2.00 -14.35
C ASP A 311 -12.10 1.48 -13.63
N PHE A 312 -12.25 0.40 -12.87
CA PHE A 312 -11.18 -0.30 -12.16
C PHE A 312 -10.71 -1.57 -12.85
N LEU A 313 -11.38 -2.00 -13.93
CA LEU A 313 -11.13 -3.28 -14.57
C LEU A 313 -9.68 -3.42 -15.04
N ALA A 314 -9.17 -2.40 -15.75
CA ALA A 314 -7.81 -2.39 -16.27
C ALA A 314 -6.76 -2.48 -15.15
N ALA A 315 -6.98 -1.75 -14.04
CA ALA A 315 -6.10 -1.76 -12.88
C ALA A 315 -6.05 -3.15 -12.23
N CYS A 316 -7.21 -3.81 -12.06
CA CYS A 316 -7.31 -5.16 -11.52
C CYS A 316 -6.62 -6.20 -12.41
N GLN A 317 -6.84 -6.13 -13.73
CA GLN A 317 -6.22 -7.04 -14.69
C GLN A 317 -4.69 -6.87 -14.69
N LYS A 318 -4.20 -5.63 -14.67
CA LYS A 318 -2.76 -5.32 -14.58
C LYS A 318 -2.14 -5.84 -13.29
N GLN A 319 -2.82 -5.69 -12.14
CA GLN A 319 -2.35 -6.25 -10.86
C GLN A 319 -2.26 -7.78 -10.90
N GLN A 320 -3.29 -8.45 -11.44
CA GLN A 320 -3.29 -9.91 -11.58
C GLN A 320 -2.08 -10.39 -12.41
N MET A 321 -1.83 -9.74 -13.55
CA MET A 321 -0.66 -10.00 -14.38
C MET A 321 0.67 -9.69 -13.68
N CYS A 322 0.71 -8.64 -12.85
CA CYS A 322 1.88 -8.30 -12.04
C CYS A 322 2.21 -9.40 -11.02
N TYR A 323 1.18 -10.00 -10.40
CA TYR A 323 1.38 -11.12 -9.49
C TYR A 323 1.95 -12.37 -10.18
N ASP A 324 1.65 -12.60 -11.46
CA ASP A 324 2.13 -13.77 -12.21
C ASP A 324 3.66 -13.82 -12.37
N VAL A 325 4.33 -12.68 -12.20
CA VAL A 325 5.80 -12.55 -12.30
C VAL A 325 6.48 -12.29 -10.96
N THR A 326 5.73 -12.38 -9.86
CA THR A 326 6.24 -12.25 -8.50
C THR A 326 6.79 -13.60 -7.99
N PRO A 327 7.96 -13.64 -7.30
CA PRO A 327 8.84 -12.53 -6.94
C PRO A 327 9.96 -12.28 -7.97
N ALA A 328 9.93 -12.96 -9.11
CA ALA A 328 11.08 -13.00 -10.04
C ALA A 328 11.39 -11.65 -10.71
N ARG A 329 10.36 -10.82 -10.96
CA ARG A 329 10.51 -9.51 -11.62
C ARG A 329 10.00 -8.33 -10.80
N THR A 330 9.14 -8.60 -9.83
CA THR A 330 8.46 -7.59 -9.03
C THR A 330 8.09 -8.14 -7.66
N SER A 331 7.43 -7.35 -6.82
CA SER A 331 6.96 -7.74 -5.51
C SER A 331 5.44 -7.60 -5.35
N ILE A 332 4.91 -8.32 -4.35
CA ILE A 332 3.50 -8.20 -3.95
C ILE A 332 3.18 -6.75 -3.53
N ALA A 333 4.11 -6.08 -2.85
CA ALA A 333 3.93 -4.71 -2.40
C ALA A 333 3.84 -3.75 -3.59
N ALA A 334 4.76 -3.85 -4.56
CA ALA A 334 4.75 -3.06 -5.78
C ALA A 334 3.47 -3.28 -6.59
N CYS A 335 3.04 -4.54 -6.78
CA CYS A 335 1.81 -4.83 -7.53
C CYS A 335 0.55 -4.24 -6.88
N ASN A 336 0.45 -4.30 -5.54
CA ASN A 336 -0.67 -3.66 -4.82
C ASN A 336 -0.60 -2.14 -4.84
N GLY A 337 0.61 -1.58 -4.88
CA GLY A 337 0.82 -0.15 -5.08
C GLY A 337 0.36 0.33 -6.44
N ILE A 338 0.72 -0.41 -7.49
CA ILE A 338 0.26 -0.15 -8.86
C ILE A 338 -1.27 -0.23 -8.93
N LEU A 339 -1.90 -1.24 -8.30
CA LEU A 339 -3.36 -1.33 -8.25
C LEU A 339 -4.00 -0.06 -7.65
N LEU A 340 -3.53 0.37 -6.47
CA LEU A 340 -4.04 1.57 -5.82
C LEU A 340 -3.83 2.81 -6.68
N SER A 341 -2.63 2.96 -7.27
CA SER A 341 -2.30 4.10 -8.12
C SER A 341 -3.22 4.17 -9.34
N ASP A 342 -3.40 3.06 -10.04
CA ASP A 342 -4.20 3.00 -11.26
C ASP A 342 -5.70 3.21 -10.97
N MET A 343 -6.22 2.67 -9.86
CA MET A 343 -7.59 2.98 -9.41
C MET A 343 -7.74 4.45 -8.98
N SER A 344 -6.73 5.02 -8.32
CA SER A 344 -6.73 6.44 -7.92
C SER A 344 -6.76 7.37 -9.14
N ILE A 345 -6.09 7.00 -10.24
CA ILE A 345 -6.18 7.71 -11.52
C ILE A 345 -7.62 7.72 -12.02
N GLY A 346 -8.30 6.58 -11.99
CA GLY A 346 -9.71 6.45 -12.35
C GLY A 346 -10.59 7.37 -11.50
N CYS A 347 -10.44 7.33 -10.18
CA CYS A 347 -11.18 8.20 -9.26
C CYS A 347 -10.94 9.68 -9.54
N MET A 348 -9.69 10.09 -9.72
CA MET A 348 -9.36 11.48 -9.98
C MET A 348 -9.91 11.95 -11.33
N SER A 349 -9.83 11.11 -12.36
CA SER A 349 -10.34 11.43 -13.69
C SER A 349 -11.86 11.63 -13.73
N ALA A 350 -12.61 10.81 -12.99
CA ALA A 350 -14.06 10.89 -12.93
C ALA A 350 -14.55 12.01 -12.01
N PHE A 351 -13.96 12.14 -10.82
CA PHE A 351 -14.56 12.89 -9.71
C PHE A 351 -13.78 14.15 -9.29
N GLY A 352 -12.59 14.39 -9.86
CA GLY A 352 -11.75 15.50 -9.45
C GLY A 352 -10.76 15.12 -8.36
N GLN A 353 -10.21 16.11 -7.67
CA GLN A 353 -9.19 15.88 -6.63
C GLN A 353 -9.73 15.97 -5.20
N THR A 354 -10.98 16.36 -5.03
CA THR A 354 -11.64 16.61 -3.74
C THR A 354 -13.13 16.28 -3.83
N GLY A 355 -13.80 16.18 -2.68
CA GLY A 355 -15.25 16.00 -2.59
C GLY A 355 -15.67 14.57 -2.26
N ASP A 356 -16.94 14.41 -1.90
CA ASP A 356 -17.47 13.17 -1.34
C ASP A 356 -17.41 11.99 -2.31
N ASP A 357 -17.70 12.20 -3.60
CA ASP A 357 -17.62 11.15 -4.61
C ASP A 357 -16.17 10.69 -4.85
N TYR A 358 -15.22 11.63 -4.87
CA TYR A 358 -13.80 11.31 -4.99
C TYR A 358 -13.31 10.49 -3.80
N GLU A 359 -13.64 10.92 -2.58
CA GLU A 359 -13.28 10.22 -1.35
C GLU A 359 -13.97 8.85 -1.23
N ALA A 360 -15.23 8.72 -1.67
CA ALA A 360 -15.94 7.45 -1.73
C ALA A 360 -15.32 6.51 -2.77
N CYS A 361 -14.93 7.02 -3.94
CA CYS A 361 -14.22 6.26 -4.96
C CYS A 361 -12.86 5.76 -4.44
N LEU A 362 -12.07 6.63 -3.80
CA LEU A 362 -10.79 6.25 -3.21
C LEU A 362 -10.94 5.22 -2.10
N ARG A 363 -11.99 5.32 -1.28
CA ARG A 363 -12.31 4.30 -0.29
C ARG A 363 -12.62 2.96 -0.94
N ALA A 364 -13.45 2.95 -2.00
CA ALA A 364 -13.73 1.73 -2.75
C ALA A 364 -12.45 1.12 -3.36
N ALA A 365 -11.57 1.95 -3.94
CA ALA A 365 -10.26 1.52 -4.44
C ALA A 365 -9.39 0.93 -3.32
N ASN A 366 -9.36 1.57 -2.15
CA ASN A 366 -8.63 1.09 -1.00
C ASN A 366 -9.16 -0.26 -0.49
N ASP A 367 -10.47 -0.44 -0.43
CA ASP A 367 -11.12 -1.67 0.01
C ASP A 367 -10.81 -2.84 -0.96
N GLN A 368 -10.77 -2.56 -2.27
CA GLN A 368 -10.34 -3.53 -3.28
C GLN A 368 -8.90 -3.99 -3.04
N VAL A 369 -7.99 -3.06 -2.77
CA VAL A 369 -6.58 -3.37 -2.51
C VAL A 369 -6.41 -4.11 -1.18
N ALA A 370 -7.14 -3.69 -0.14
CA ALA A 370 -7.14 -4.35 1.16
C ALA A 370 -7.64 -5.80 1.04
N TRP A 371 -8.71 -6.02 0.27
CA TRP A 371 -9.21 -7.35 -0.02
C TRP A 371 -8.17 -8.17 -0.79
N ALA A 372 -7.56 -7.60 -1.84
CA ALA A 372 -6.57 -8.30 -2.64
C ALA A 372 -5.37 -8.74 -1.82
N LYS A 373 -4.87 -7.87 -0.93
CA LYS A 373 -3.80 -8.21 0.03
C LYS A 373 -4.16 -9.36 0.96
N ALA A 374 -5.41 -9.40 1.43
CA ALA A 374 -5.85 -10.41 2.38
C ALA A 374 -6.19 -11.76 1.73
N ASN A 375 -6.63 -11.78 0.46
CA ASN A 375 -7.29 -12.95 -0.14
C ASN A 375 -6.63 -13.48 -1.42
N MET A 376 -5.87 -12.67 -2.15
CA MET A 376 -5.22 -13.14 -3.37
C MET A 376 -3.94 -13.88 -3.05
N LEU A 377 -3.81 -15.09 -3.61
CA LEU A 377 -2.59 -15.88 -3.50
C LEU A 377 -1.53 -15.23 -4.40
N PRO A 378 -0.33 -14.89 -3.90
CA PRO A 378 0.79 -14.50 -4.75
C PRO A 378 1.45 -15.73 -5.37
N GLY A 379 2.27 -15.51 -6.40
CA GLY A 379 3.15 -16.54 -6.93
C GLY A 379 3.15 -16.62 -8.46
N PRO A 380 4.21 -17.21 -9.03
CA PRO A 380 4.39 -17.22 -10.46
C PRO A 380 3.34 -18.12 -11.11
N LEU A 381 2.76 -17.63 -12.21
CA LEU A 381 1.78 -18.36 -12.99
C LEU A 381 2.14 -18.24 -14.47
N CYS A 382 2.28 -19.36 -15.17
CA CYS A 382 2.50 -19.32 -16.61
C CYS A 382 1.22 -18.82 -17.32
N GLN A 383 1.39 -18.11 -18.43
CA GLN A 383 0.25 -17.65 -19.22
C GLN A 383 -0.40 -18.83 -19.96
N PRO A 384 -1.73 -19.01 -19.84
CA PRO A 384 -2.43 -20.07 -20.55
C PRO A 384 -2.39 -19.83 -22.07
N ILE A 385 -2.41 -20.92 -22.83
CA ILE A 385 -2.49 -20.88 -24.30
C ILE A 385 -3.97 -20.96 -24.69
N THR A 386 -4.47 -19.87 -25.26
CA THR A 386 -5.81 -19.76 -25.83
C THR A 386 -5.74 -19.88 -27.36
N PRO A 387 -6.86 -20.07 -28.07
CA PRO A 387 -6.87 -20.11 -29.54
C PRO A 387 -6.33 -18.83 -30.20
N SER A 388 -6.37 -17.69 -29.51
CA SER A 388 -5.84 -16.40 -29.96
C SER A 388 -4.40 -16.13 -29.51
N THR A 389 -3.79 -17.01 -28.71
CA THR A 389 -2.45 -16.78 -28.17
C THR A 389 -1.39 -16.95 -29.26
N ASN A 390 -0.65 -15.87 -29.55
CA ASN A 390 0.53 -15.95 -30.42
C ASN A 390 1.76 -16.41 -29.63
N THR A 391 2.02 -17.72 -29.64
CA THR A 391 3.15 -18.34 -28.93
C THR A 391 4.53 -17.99 -29.51
N GLY A 392 4.58 -17.29 -30.66
CA GLY A 392 5.82 -16.78 -31.24
C GLY A 392 6.36 -15.51 -30.57
N MET A 393 5.59 -14.89 -29.66
CA MET A 393 6.00 -13.71 -28.88
C MET A 393 5.96 -14.05 -27.39
N LEU A 394 6.83 -13.45 -26.57
CA LEU A 394 6.68 -13.57 -25.12
C LEU A 394 5.47 -12.75 -24.63
N PRO A 395 4.79 -13.19 -23.55
CA PRO A 395 3.85 -12.34 -22.82
C PRO A 395 4.43 -10.95 -22.50
N ALA A 396 3.61 -9.90 -22.49
CA ALA A 396 4.07 -8.53 -22.25
C ALA A 396 4.64 -8.34 -20.84
N THR A 397 4.18 -9.16 -19.88
CA THR A 397 4.76 -9.26 -18.54
C THR A 397 6.16 -9.90 -18.50
N GLY A 398 6.64 -10.43 -19.63
CA GLY A 398 7.90 -11.17 -19.72
C GLY A 398 7.85 -12.53 -19.02
N ASN A 399 6.65 -13.06 -18.77
CA ASN A 399 6.44 -14.40 -18.23
C ASN A 399 6.54 -15.47 -19.33
N ARG A 400 6.23 -16.73 -19.02
CA ARG A 400 6.26 -17.85 -19.96
C ARG A 400 4.86 -18.39 -20.22
N TYR A 401 4.64 -18.96 -21.40
CA TYR A 401 3.45 -19.78 -21.62
C TYR A 401 3.55 -21.11 -20.90
N CYS A 402 2.41 -21.68 -20.53
CA CYS A 402 2.35 -22.99 -19.92
C CYS A 402 2.79 -24.08 -20.92
N THR A 403 3.79 -24.88 -20.54
CA THR A 403 4.17 -26.08 -21.28
C THR A 403 3.22 -27.21 -20.91
N THR A 404 2.67 -27.91 -21.91
CA THR A 404 1.83 -29.11 -21.73
C THR A 404 2.59 -30.28 -21.14
#